data_AF-A0A1U7D0L8-F1
#
_entry.id   AF-A0A1U7D0L8-F1
#
_cell.length_a   1.000
_cell.length_b   1.000
_cell.length_c   1.000
_cell.angle_alpha   90.00
_cell.angle_beta   90.00
_cell.angle_gamma   90.00
#
_symmetry.space_group_name_H-M   'P 1'
#
loop_
_entity.id
_entity.type
_entity.pdbx_description
1 polymer ?
#
loop_
_entity_poly.entity_id
_entity_poly.type
_entity_poly.pdbx_seq_one_letter_code
_entity_poly.pdbx_strand_id
1 'polypeptide(L)'
;MPVTFSLSMRLHAWQVALFDRFYVEDCADGSLPFYMPDYTVDGLPLLDETGAMLTDEAGVPLLWSKVMLCLWGETPPEFGDPKITRQTVTFSVVELP
;
A
#
# COMPACT_ATOMS: atom_id res chain seq x y z
N MET A 1 -7.40 7.45 -17.54
CA MET A 1 -6.17 6.67 -17.83
C MET A 1 -5.80 5.97 -16.53
N PRO A 2 -5.43 4.69 -16.54
CA PRO A 2 -4.95 4.02 -15.35
C PRO A 2 -3.70 4.72 -14.82
N VAL A 3 -3.62 4.95 -13.50
CA VAL A 3 -2.48 5.59 -12.85
C VAL A 3 -1.53 4.50 -12.39
N THR A 4 -0.28 4.55 -12.88
CA THR A 4 0.76 3.61 -12.48
C THR A 4 1.74 4.30 -11.56
N PHE A 5 2.08 3.65 -10.45
CA PHE A 5 3.08 4.15 -9.51
C PHE A 5 4.02 3.03 -9.07
N SER A 6 5.23 3.43 -8.66
CA SER A 6 6.26 2.52 -8.15
C SER A 6 6.27 2.57 -6.63
N LEU A 7 6.31 1.41 -5.98
CA LEU A 7 6.37 1.28 -4.54
C LEU A 7 7.68 0.64 -4.12
N SER A 8 8.21 1.09 -2.98
CA SER A 8 9.33 0.48 -2.29
C SER A 8 8.97 0.26 -0.83
N MET A 9 9.04 -0.98 -0.39
CA MET A 9 8.70 -1.37 0.98
C MET A 9 9.88 -2.05 1.64
N ARG A 10 10.18 -1.63 2.88
CA ARG A 10 11.20 -2.27 3.70
C ARG A 10 10.54 -3.21 4.68
N LEU A 11 10.69 -4.50 4.42
CA LEU A 11 10.04 -5.58 5.13
C LEU A 11 10.99 -6.20 6.15
N HIS A 12 10.45 -6.58 7.30
CA HIS A 12 11.12 -7.53 8.20
C HIS A 12 11.14 -8.93 7.58
N ALA A 13 12.07 -9.78 8.00
CA ALA A 13 12.22 -11.14 7.45
C ALA A 13 10.91 -11.96 7.47
N TRP A 14 10.08 -11.83 8.51
CA TRP A 14 8.77 -12.50 8.58
C TRP A 14 7.73 -11.89 7.62
N GLN A 15 7.83 -10.58 7.32
CA GLN A 15 6.94 -9.90 6.38
C GLN A 15 7.27 -10.26 4.93
N VAL A 16 8.52 -10.61 4.63
CA VAL A 16 8.92 -11.12 3.30
C VAL A 16 8.11 -12.37 2.95
N ALA A 17 8.00 -13.33 3.88
CA ALA A 17 7.22 -14.54 3.66
C ALA A 17 5.71 -14.25 3.46
N LEU A 18 5.17 -13.26 4.17
CA LEU A 18 3.77 -12.85 3.98
C LEU A 18 3.55 -12.16 2.64
N PHE A 19 4.46 -11.29 2.23
CA PHE A 19 4.40 -10.62 0.95
C PHE A 19 4.48 -11.62 -0.21
N ASP A 20 5.43 -12.56 -0.14
CA ASP A 20 5.62 -13.62 -1.13
C ASP A 20 4.36 -14.47 -1.28
N ARG A 21 3.79 -14.92 -0.14
CA ARG A 21 2.52 -15.65 -0.11
C ARG A 21 1.38 -14.84 -0.73
N PHE A 22 1.24 -13.58 -0.36
CA PHE A 22 0.19 -12.71 -0.90
C PHE A 22 0.32 -12.54 -2.42
N TYR A 23 1.53 -12.36 -2.94
CA TYR A 23 1.78 -12.22 -4.37
C TYR A 23 1.49 -13.53 -5.13
N VAL A 24 2.02 -14.66 -4.67
CA VAL A 24 1.93 -15.95 -5.37
C VAL A 24 0.56 -16.59 -5.18
N GLU A 25 0.09 -16.73 -3.94
CA GLU A 25 -1.16 -17.44 -3.63
C GLU A 25 -2.38 -16.55 -3.81
N ASP A 26 -2.44 -15.42 -3.09
CA ASP A 26 -3.66 -14.60 -3.02
C ASP A 26 -3.89 -13.82 -4.33
N CYS A 27 -2.81 -13.39 -4.99
CA CYS A 27 -2.85 -12.66 -6.25
C CYS A 27 -2.59 -13.52 -7.49
N ALA A 28 -2.40 -14.84 -7.35
CA ALA A 28 -2.10 -15.79 -8.43
C ALA A 28 -0.95 -15.28 -9.34
N ASP A 29 0.24 -15.14 -8.77
CA ASP A 29 1.44 -14.60 -9.42
C ASP A 29 1.20 -13.22 -10.06
N GLY A 30 0.43 -12.38 -9.36
CA GLY A 30 0.12 -11.01 -9.77
C GLY A 30 -0.95 -10.84 -10.85
N SER A 31 -1.65 -11.92 -11.22
CA SER A 31 -2.71 -11.87 -12.24
C SER A 31 -4.07 -11.40 -11.70
N LEU A 32 -4.31 -11.47 -10.40
CA LEU A 32 -5.55 -11.03 -9.75
C LEU A 32 -5.43 -9.63 -9.15
N PRO A 33 -6.54 -8.86 -9.14
CA PRO A 33 -6.58 -7.58 -8.48
C PRO A 33 -6.62 -7.71 -6.96
N PHE A 34 -6.15 -6.68 -6.27
CA PHE A 34 -6.15 -6.60 -4.82
C PHE A 34 -6.52 -5.19 -4.33
N TYR A 35 -7.01 -5.10 -3.09
CA TYR A 35 -7.25 -3.82 -2.43
C TYR A 35 -6.03 -3.39 -1.63
N MET A 36 -5.68 -2.11 -1.71
CA MET A 36 -4.70 -1.50 -0.81
C MET A 36 -5.19 -0.13 -0.31
N PRO A 37 -4.74 0.32 0.88
CA PRO A 37 -4.94 1.69 1.31
C PRO A 37 -4.38 2.68 0.29
N ASP A 38 -5.09 3.79 0.07
CA ASP A 38 -4.64 4.86 -0.81
C ASP A 38 -3.38 5.52 -0.22
N TYR A 39 -2.25 5.40 -0.93
CA TYR A 39 -0.96 5.89 -0.45
C TYR A 39 -0.84 7.42 -0.39
N THR A 40 -1.80 8.15 -0.96
CA THR A 40 -1.79 9.61 -1.02
C THR A 40 -2.56 10.25 0.12
N VAL A 41 -3.68 9.65 0.53
CA VAL A 41 -4.60 10.27 1.50
C VAL A 41 -5.05 9.38 2.65
N ASP A 42 -4.95 8.05 2.54
CA ASP A 42 -5.41 7.16 3.62
C ASP A 42 -4.63 7.41 4.91
N GLY A 43 -5.35 7.52 6.02
CA GLY A 43 -4.78 7.81 7.33
C GLY A 43 -4.44 9.29 7.59
N LEU A 44 -4.65 10.19 6.63
CA LEU A 44 -4.50 11.63 6.89
C LEU A 44 -5.67 12.16 7.72
N PRO A 45 -5.47 13.18 8.57
CA PRO A 45 -6.58 13.82 9.28
C PRO A 45 -7.58 14.47 8.32
N LEU A 46 -8.86 14.33 8.63
CA LEU A 46 -9.93 15.12 8.05
C LEU A 46 -9.85 16.53 8.60
N LEU A 47 -9.89 17.52 7.70
CA LEU A 47 -9.81 18.93 8.05
C LEU A 47 -11.12 19.64 7.72
N ASP A 48 -11.47 20.65 8.52
CA ASP A 48 -12.53 21.59 8.20
C ASP A 48 -12.07 22.69 7.22
N GLU A 49 -12.96 23.63 6.87
CA GLU A 49 -12.66 24.72 5.95
C GLU A 49 -11.57 25.69 6.44
N THR A 50 -11.25 25.68 7.74
CA THR A 50 -10.19 26.50 8.34
C THR A 50 -8.85 25.77 8.41
N GLY A 51 -8.84 24.47 8.09
CA GLY A 51 -7.68 23.59 8.20
C GLY A 51 -7.51 22.96 9.59
N ALA A 52 -8.49 23.09 10.48
CA ALA A 52 -8.46 22.42 11.78
C ALA A 52 -8.88 20.94 11.64
N MET A 53 -8.26 20.06 12.42
CA MET A 53 -8.61 18.64 12.39
C MET A 53 -10.00 18.42 12.99
N LEU A 54 -10.83 17.67 12.29
CA LEU A 54 -12.07 17.14 12.85
C LEU A 54 -11.73 16.02 13.82
N THR A 55 -12.32 16.04 15.00
CA THR A 55 -12.09 15.05 16.06
C THR A 55 -13.39 14.39 16.50
N ASP A 56 -13.29 13.22 17.12
CA ASP A 56 -14.39 12.62 17.87
C ASP A 56 -14.60 13.31 19.24
N GLU A 57 -15.53 12.78 20.04
CA GLU A 57 -15.87 13.30 21.37
C GLU A 57 -14.71 13.22 22.39
N ALA A 58 -13.72 12.34 22.15
CA ALA A 58 -12.53 12.20 22.99
C ALA A 58 -11.35 13.06 22.51
N GLY A 59 -11.54 13.82 21.42
CA GLY A 59 -10.50 14.66 20.81
C GLY A 59 -9.54 13.88 19.91
N VAL A 60 -9.88 12.66 19.50
CA VAL A 60 -9.06 11.87 18.56
C VAL A 60 -9.36 12.32 17.12
N PRO A 61 -8.34 12.60 16.28
CA PRO A 61 -8.56 12.99 14.89
C PRO A 61 -9.31 11.93 14.08
N LEU A 62 -10.32 12.37 13.35
CA LEU A 62 -10.95 11.56 12.30
C LEU A 62 -10.00 11.48 11.12
N LEU A 63 -9.78 10.28 10.59
CA LEU A 63 -8.85 10.05 9.49
C LEU A 63 -9.60 9.71 8.20
N TRP A 64 -9.06 10.11 7.05
CA TRP A 64 -9.46 9.61 5.76
C TRP A 64 -9.30 8.09 5.73
N SER A 65 -10.33 7.40 5.24
CA SER A 65 -10.26 5.97 4.92
C SER A 65 -10.59 5.80 3.44
N LYS A 66 -9.55 5.68 2.62
CA LYS A 66 -9.67 5.48 1.18
C LYS A 66 -8.90 4.22 0.80
N VAL A 67 -9.59 3.34 0.07
CA VAL A 67 -9.00 2.13 -0.50
C VAL A 67 -8.99 2.24 -2.02
N MET A 68 -7.99 1.66 -2.63
CA MET A 68 -7.83 1.56 -4.07
C MET A 68 -7.92 0.10 -4.49
N LEU A 69 -8.58 -0.15 -5.62
CA LEU A 69 -8.50 -1.43 -6.30
C LEU A 69 -7.31 -1.38 -7.27
N CYS A 70 -6.41 -2.34 -7.15
CA CYS A 70 -5.13 -2.32 -7.83
C CYS A 70 -4.87 -3.60 -8.61
N LEU A 71 -4.11 -3.47 -9.68
CA LEU A 71 -3.41 -4.57 -10.35
C LEU A 71 -1.89 -4.39 -10.19
N TRP A 72 -1.15 -5.48 -10.28
CA TRP A 72 0.29 -5.42 -10.42
C TRP A 72 0.66 -4.82 -11.78
N GLY A 73 1.70 -3.99 -11.81
CA GLY A 73 2.20 -3.37 -13.03
C GLY A 73 3.23 -4.25 -13.76
N GLU A 74 3.94 -3.65 -14.72
CA GLU A 74 4.92 -4.36 -15.56
C GLU A 74 6.18 -4.82 -14.79
N THR A 75 6.55 -4.11 -13.72
CA THR A 75 7.64 -4.50 -12.84
C THR A 75 7.09 -5.40 -11.72
N PRO A 76 7.37 -6.72 -11.74
CA PRO A 76 7.00 -7.62 -10.66
C PRO A 76 7.80 -7.29 -9.39
N PRO A 77 7.43 -7.89 -8.24
CA PRO A 77 8.20 -7.72 -7.01
C PRO A 77 9.63 -8.25 -7.12
N GLU A 78 10.58 -7.34 -6.93
CA GLU A 78 12.01 -7.64 -6.88
C GLU A 78 12.53 -7.35 -5.47
N PHE A 79 13.15 -8.36 -4.85
CA PHE A 79 13.79 -8.23 -3.54
C PHE A 79 15.26 -7.83 -3.69
N GLY A 80 15.65 -6.75 -3.01
CA GLY A 80 17.01 -6.23 -2.96
C GLY A 80 17.51 -6.02 -1.53
N ASP A 81 18.79 -5.67 -1.40
CA ASP A 81 19.48 -5.36 -0.15
C ASP A 81 19.27 -6.40 0.98
N PRO A 82 19.50 -7.70 0.75
CA PRO A 82 19.19 -8.71 1.75
C PRO A 82 20.03 -8.53 3.01
N LYS A 83 19.38 -8.20 4.12
CA LYS A 83 19.95 -8.23 5.47
C LYS A 83 19.23 -9.30 6.28
N ILE A 84 19.91 -9.85 7.28
CA ILE A 84 19.37 -10.93 8.14
C ILE A 84 17.96 -10.61 8.67
N THR A 85 17.69 -9.35 9.01
CA THR A 85 16.42 -8.96 9.63
C THR A 85 15.46 -8.23 8.69
N ARG A 86 15.93 -7.74 7.53
CA ARG A 86 15.17 -6.85 6.64
C ARG A 86 15.55 -7.01 5.17
N GLN A 87 14.58 -6.85 4.29
CA GLN A 87 14.78 -6.77 2.84
C GLN A 87 13.93 -5.64 2.27
N THR A 88 14.36 -5.09 1.15
CA THR A 88 13.58 -4.10 0.41
C THR A 88 12.93 -4.79 -0.77
N VAL A 89 11.63 -4.63 -0.95
CA VAL A 89 10.93 -5.07 -2.17
C VAL A 89 10.51 -3.85 -2.97
N THR A 90 10.72 -3.89 -4.28
CA THR A 90 10.31 -2.85 -5.23
C THR A 90 9.44 -3.45 -6.32
N PHE A 91 8.35 -2.76 -6.66
CA PHE A 91 7.39 -3.21 -7.67
C PHE A 91 6.59 -2.01 -8.22
N SER A 92 5.81 -2.27 -9.26
CA SER A 92 4.86 -1.31 -9.82
C SER A 92 3.41 -1.76 -9.58
N VAL A 93 2.52 -0.78 -9.42
CA VAL A 93 1.08 -0.98 -9.20
C VAL A 93 0.30 -0.07 -10.13
N VAL A 94 -0.84 -0.55 -10.60
CA VAL A 94 -1.80 0.19 -11.41
C VAL A 94 -3.10 0.35 -10.63
N GLU A 95 -3.54 1.57 -10.40
CA GLU A 95 -4.88 1.86 -9.85
C GLU A 95 -5.94 1.66 -10.95
N LEU A 96 -6.95 0.85 -10.64
CA LEU A 96 -8.14 0.67 -11.45
C LEU A 96 -9.16 1.79 -11.15
N PRO A 97 -9.93 2.24 -12.17
CA PRO A 97 -10.92 3.31 -12.03
C PRO A 97 -12.13 2.94 -11.17
#